data_AF-A0A4P2QU41-F1
#
_entry.id   AF-A0A4P2QU41-F1
#
_cell.length_a   1.000
_cell.length_b   1.000
_cell.length_c   1.000
_cell.angle_alpha   90.00
_cell.angle_beta   90.00
_cell.angle_gamma   90.00
#
_symmetry.space_group_name_H-M   'P 1'
#
loop_
_entity.id
_entity.type
_entity.pdbx_description
1 polymer ?
#
loop_
_entity_poly.entity_id
_entity_poly.type
_entity_poly.pdbx_seq_one_letter_code
_entity_poly.pdbx_strand_id
1 'polypeptide(L)'
;MPRGASETILTKANVIHALHVETKLVSEELCALLRQVDPAVFVFRDEPEVRARVERVVLRLRELVVAVERDDAGGALDRLRDRLRALLAAVERATPSGTPSPKAAWIAFQREVQPAYESLLLALRGVVAAPPSVRPTNHARSLWHVGSGLAVLGLVQLLPERGWLVAVSGAFAAAAWSMEIARRVSERVNDRLMRLFRLVAHPHERYRVNSSTWYMTALLLLALFGTRLSQSLAVVVLAVADPAAALIGRRFGRTRLRDGRSLEGTLAFFAAGALSSLAVMWALGPASLSSRLLLAAVAGLAGAATELFSSRMDDNFTIPVAVAAAVTVAGAG
;
A
#
# COMPACT_ATOMS: atom_id res chain seq x y z
N MET A 1 27.49 -26.93 -36.81
CA MET A 1 26.87 -25.90 -35.94
C MET A 1 26.30 -26.58 -34.70
N PRO A 2 26.38 -25.96 -33.51
CA PRO A 2 26.14 -26.64 -32.23
C PRO A 2 24.64 -26.67 -31.84
N ARG A 3 23.92 -27.73 -32.21
CA ARG A 3 22.52 -27.91 -31.76
C ARG A 3 22.41 -28.06 -30.24
N GLY A 4 23.27 -28.88 -29.63
CA GLY A 4 23.19 -29.18 -28.19
C GLY A 4 23.43 -27.99 -27.25
N ALA A 5 24.16 -26.96 -27.68
CA ALA A 5 24.36 -25.75 -26.86
C ALA A 5 23.07 -24.94 -26.74
N SER A 6 22.35 -24.75 -27.85
CA SER A 6 21.06 -24.05 -27.88
C SER A 6 19.99 -24.80 -27.09
N GLU A 7 19.96 -26.13 -27.24
CA GLU A 7 19.03 -27.02 -26.53
C GLU A 7 19.26 -27.00 -25.00
N THR A 8 20.52 -27.09 -24.55
CA THR A 8 20.87 -26.98 -23.12
C THR A 8 20.45 -25.63 -22.51
N ILE A 9 20.62 -24.52 -23.25
CA ILE A 9 20.23 -23.18 -22.80
C ILE A 9 18.71 -23.07 -22.68
N LEU A 10 17.94 -23.59 -23.65
CA LEU A 10 16.48 -23.61 -23.61
C LEU A 10 15.95 -24.46 -22.43
N THR A 11 16.56 -25.62 -22.16
CA THR A 11 16.19 -26.46 -21.00
C THR A 11 16.42 -25.72 -19.68
N LYS A 12 17.58 -25.08 -19.48
CA LYS A 12 17.85 -24.27 -18.27
C LYS A 12 16.88 -23.09 -18.13
N ALA A 13 16.58 -22.37 -19.23
CA ALA A 13 15.61 -21.28 -19.22
C ALA A 13 14.20 -21.75 -18.81
N ASN A 14 13.77 -22.92 -19.28
CA ASN A 14 12.47 -23.51 -18.92
C ASN A 14 12.40 -23.90 -17.44
N VAL A 15 13.46 -24.49 -16.87
CA VAL A 15 13.49 -24.84 -15.43
C VAL A 15 13.48 -23.59 -14.56
N ILE A 16 14.29 -22.57 -14.91
CA ILE A 16 14.28 -21.27 -14.24
C ILE A 16 12.87 -20.66 -14.27
N HIS A 17 12.19 -20.67 -15.42
CA HIS A 17 10.83 -20.14 -15.54
C HIS A 17 9.83 -20.92 -14.67
N ALA A 18 9.87 -22.26 -14.69
CA ALA A 18 9.01 -23.11 -13.87
C ALA A 18 9.18 -22.83 -12.36
N LEU A 19 10.41 -22.67 -11.88
CA LEU A 19 10.70 -22.31 -10.49
C LEU A 19 10.11 -20.95 -10.09
N HIS A 20 10.14 -19.95 -10.98
CA HIS A 20 9.50 -18.66 -10.73
C HIS A 20 7.96 -18.75 -10.72
N VAL A 21 7.37 -19.60 -11.58
CA VAL A 21 5.92 -19.84 -11.62
C VAL A 21 5.44 -20.55 -10.34
N GLU A 22 6.10 -21.64 -9.91
CA GLU A 22 5.74 -22.31 -8.65
C GLU A 22 5.96 -21.40 -7.43
N THR A 23 7.05 -20.62 -7.41
CA THR A 23 7.26 -19.62 -6.35
C THR A 23 6.13 -18.59 -6.32
N LYS A 24 5.62 -18.15 -7.48
CA LYS A 24 4.44 -17.27 -7.56
C LYS A 24 3.20 -17.94 -6.99
N LEU A 25 2.92 -19.21 -7.31
CA LEU A 25 1.75 -19.93 -6.80
C LEU A 25 1.78 -20.09 -5.27
N VAL A 26 2.94 -20.46 -4.70
CA VAL A 26 3.11 -20.53 -3.23
C VAL A 26 3.02 -19.13 -2.60
N SER A 27 3.51 -18.09 -3.28
CA SER A 27 3.38 -16.69 -2.84
C SER A 27 1.93 -16.19 -2.84
N GLU A 28 1.09 -16.67 -3.76
CA GLU A 28 -0.35 -16.35 -3.82
C GLU A 28 -1.12 -17.08 -2.70
N GLU A 29 -0.80 -18.35 -2.42
CA GLU A 29 -1.36 -19.11 -1.31
C GLU A 29 -1.00 -18.48 0.06
N LEU A 30 0.28 -18.11 0.24
CA LEU A 30 0.74 -17.40 1.44
C LEU A 30 0.12 -16.00 1.56
N CYS A 31 -0.08 -15.27 0.46
CA CYS A 31 -0.82 -14.00 0.49
C CYS A 31 -2.24 -14.17 1.03
N ALA A 32 -2.95 -15.21 0.57
CA ALA A 32 -4.31 -15.49 1.02
C ALA A 32 -4.34 -15.85 2.51
N LEU A 33 -3.39 -16.66 2.96
CA LEU A 33 -3.20 -17.04 4.37
C LEU A 33 -2.91 -15.82 5.26
N LEU A 34 -1.94 -14.97 4.88
CA LEU A 34 -1.57 -13.74 5.59
C LEU A 34 -2.71 -12.71 5.67
N ARG A 35 -3.68 -12.76 4.75
CA ARG A 35 -4.92 -11.97 4.83
C ARG A 35 -5.97 -12.58 5.76
N GLN A 36 -6.08 -13.90 5.81
CA GLN A 36 -7.01 -14.61 6.72
C GLN A 36 -6.64 -14.38 8.19
N VAL A 37 -5.34 -14.29 8.49
CA VAL A 37 -4.82 -14.03 9.85
C VAL A 37 -4.67 -12.53 10.21
N ASP A 38 -5.20 -11.61 9.40
CA ASP A 38 -5.15 -10.18 9.72
C ASP A 38 -5.92 -9.86 11.01
N PRO A 39 -5.35 -9.10 11.97
CA PRO A 39 -5.99 -8.83 13.26
C PRO A 39 -7.41 -8.21 13.20
N ALA A 40 -7.78 -7.56 12.10
CA ALA A 40 -9.10 -6.95 11.91
C ALA A 40 -10.14 -7.89 11.28
N VAL A 41 -9.70 -9.03 10.71
CA VAL A 41 -10.54 -10.00 9.99
C VAL A 41 -10.58 -11.36 10.69
N PHE A 42 -9.46 -11.80 11.29
CA PHE A 42 -9.27 -13.14 11.83
C PHE A 42 -10.38 -13.55 12.82
N VAL A 43 -11.09 -14.63 12.47
CA VAL A 43 -12.12 -15.27 13.30
C VAL A 43 -11.54 -16.54 13.91
N PHE A 44 -11.64 -16.68 15.23
CA PHE A 44 -11.02 -17.80 15.96
C PHE A 44 -11.51 -19.19 15.51
N ARG A 45 -12.75 -19.29 15.00
CA ARG A 45 -13.33 -20.54 14.48
C ARG A 45 -12.50 -21.17 13.35
N ASP A 46 -11.73 -20.36 12.62
CA ASP A 46 -10.99 -20.79 11.43
C ASP A 46 -9.57 -21.27 11.77
N GLU A 47 -9.16 -21.25 13.05
CA GLU A 47 -7.78 -21.57 13.47
C GLU A 47 -7.27 -22.94 13.00
N PRO A 48 -8.06 -24.05 13.05
CA PRO A 48 -7.59 -25.35 12.58
C PRO A 48 -7.34 -25.38 11.07
N GLU A 49 -8.18 -24.68 10.29
CA GLU A 49 -8.01 -24.57 8.84
C GLU A 49 -6.78 -23.73 8.49
N VAL A 50 -6.62 -22.57 9.16
CA VAL A 50 -5.43 -21.71 9.03
C VAL A 50 -4.15 -22.48 9.33
N ARG A 51 -4.13 -23.28 10.40
CA ARG A 51 -2.97 -24.12 10.78
C ARG A 51 -2.65 -25.16 9.70
N ALA A 52 -3.64 -25.90 9.22
CA ALA A 52 -3.47 -26.87 8.13
C ALA A 52 -3.01 -26.21 6.81
N ARG A 53 -3.38 -24.95 6.56
CA ARG A 53 -2.87 -24.15 5.43
C ARG A 53 -1.41 -23.72 5.61
N VAL A 54 -1.00 -23.30 6.82
CA VAL A 54 0.41 -23.02 7.13
C VAL A 54 1.28 -24.25 6.86
N GLU A 55 0.87 -25.41 7.34
CA GLU A 55 1.60 -26.67 7.17
C GLU A 55 1.80 -27.03 5.69
N ARG A 56 0.76 -26.90 4.86
CA ARG A 56 0.87 -27.07 3.40
C ARG A 56 1.83 -26.07 2.75
N VAL A 57 1.76 -24.79 3.13
CA VAL A 57 2.67 -23.76 2.61
C VAL A 57 4.13 -24.03 3.02
N VAL A 58 4.38 -24.47 4.25
CA VAL A 58 5.72 -24.86 4.74
C VAL A 58 6.29 -26.03 3.93
N LEU A 59 5.48 -27.07 3.67
CA LEU A 59 5.91 -28.21 2.85
C LEU A 59 6.30 -27.77 1.43
N ARG A 60 5.45 -27.00 0.75
CA ARG A 60 5.75 -26.48 -0.60
C ARG A 60 6.95 -25.53 -0.63
N LEU A 61 7.16 -24.73 0.43
CA LEU A 61 8.35 -23.87 0.56
C LEU A 61 9.63 -24.70 0.72
N ARG A 62 9.60 -25.80 1.48
CA ARG A 62 10.76 -26.73 1.61
C ARG A 62 11.09 -27.38 0.27
N GLU A 63 10.08 -27.86 -0.45
CA GLU A 63 10.24 -28.42 -1.80
C GLU A 63 10.87 -27.41 -2.78
N LEU A 64 10.38 -26.16 -2.76
CA LEU A 64 10.94 -25.07 -3.58
C LEU A 64 12.38 -24.73 -3.21
N VAL A 65 12.73 -24.64 -1.92
CA VAL A 65 14.11 -24.39 -1.48
C VAL A 65 15.04 -25.49 -2.01
N VAL A 66 14.66 -26.77 -1.84
CA VAL A 66 15.44 -27.91 -2.35
C VAL A 66 15.54 -27.91 -3.87
N ALA A 67 14.48 -27.53 -4.60
CA ALA A 67 14.50 -27.44 -6.05
C ALA A 67 15.45 -26.34 -6.57
N VAL A 68 15.44 -25.15 -5.95
CA VAL A 68 16.32 -24.02 -6.28
C VAL A 68 17.77 -24.25 -5.81
N GLU A 69 17.99 -25.15 -4.85
CA GLU A 69 19.33 -25.60 -4.42
C GLU A 69 19.94 -26.66 -5.35
N ARG A 70 19.12 -27.49 -6.00
CA ARG A 70 19.58 -28.52 -6.96
C ARG A 70 19.98 -27.97 -8.33
N ASP A 71 19.50 -26.78 -8.71
CA ASP A 71 19.80 -26.20 -10.02
C ASP A 71 21.05 -25.30 -9.99
N ASP A 72 22.07 -25.71 -10.75
CA ASP A 72 23.30 -24.96 -11.02
C ASP A 72 23.11 -23.99 -12.21
N ALA A 73 22.11 -23.11 -12.09
CA ALA A 73 21.81 -22.02 -13.01
C ALA A 73 22.80 -20.83 -12.87
N GLY A 74 23.90 -21.01 -12.13
CA GLY A 74 24.78 -19.93 -11.68
C GLY A 74 24.03 -18.87 -10.87
N GLY A 75 24.59 -17.66 -10.83
CA GLY A 75 24.08 -16.55 -10.02
C GLY A 75 22.70 -15.99 -10.38
N ALA A 76 22.02 -16.55 -11.40
CA ALA A 76 20.68 -16.16 -11.79
C ALA A 76 19.64 -16.47 -10.70
N LEU A 77 19.79 -17.58 -9.97
CA LEU A 77 18.85 -18.02 -8.94
C LEU A 77 19.28 -17.66 -7.51
N ASP A 78 20.50 -17.17 -7.27
CA ASP A 78 21.01 -16.87 -5.91
C ASP A 78 20.06 -15.96 -5.11
N ARG A 79 19.62 -14.86 -5.74
CA ARG A 79 18.66 -13.93 -5.13
C ARG A 79 17.33 -14.59 -4.82
N LEU A 80 16.84 -15.53 -5.64
CA LEU A 80 15.60 -16.26 -5.36
C LEU A 80 15.80 -17.23 -4.19
N ARG A 81 16.91 -17.99 -4.21
CA ARG A 81 17.31 -18.97 -3.20
C ARG A 81 17.38 -18.35 -1.80
N ASP A 82 18.05 -17.20 -1.68
CA ASP A 82 18.21 -16.50 -0.40
C ASP A 82 16.87 -15.98 0.15
N ARG A 83 15.97 -15.47 -0.72
CA ARG A 83 14.64 -15.02 -0.28
C ARG A 83 13.73 -16.17 0.10
N LEU A 84 13.77 -17.29 -0.62
CA LEU A 84 13.02 -18.50 -0.26
C LEU A 84 13.47 -19.07 1.09
N ARG A 85 14.79 -19.19 1.33
CA ARG A 85 15.34 -19.62 2.63
C ARG A 85 14.93 -18.67 3.77
N ALA A 86 15.06 -17.36 3.56
CA ALA A 86 14.67 -16.36 4.56
C ALA A 86 13.18 -16.41 4.89
N LEU A 87 12.32 -16.65 3.88
CA LEU A 87 10.88 -16.84 4.06
C LEU A 87 10.56 -18.12 4.81
N LEU A 88 11.09 -19.26 4.39
CA LEU A 88 10.87 -20.55 5.04
C LEU A 88 11.23 -20.47 6.54
N ALA A 89 12.42 -19.96 6.85
CA ALA A 89 12.87 -19.80 8.23
C ALA A 89 12.00 -18.83 9.06
N ALA A 90 11.40 -17.80 8.44
CA ALA A 90 10.44 -16.91 9.10
C ALA A 90 9.09 -17.59 9.37
N VAL A 91 8.57 -18.35 8.41
CA VAL A 91 7.31 -19.11 8.59
C VAL A 91 7.49 -20.19 9.66
N GLU A 92 8.57 -20.96 9.63
CA GLU A 92 8.84 -22.02 10.59
C GLU A 92 8.99 -21.50 12.03
N ARG A 93 9.78 -20.43 12.25
CA ARG A 93 9.93 -19.83 13.59
C ARG A 93 8.64 -19.23 14.13
N ALA A 94 7.84 -18.61 13.27
CA ALA A 94 6.67 -17.86 13.71
C ALA A 94 5.40 -18.71 13.80
N THR A 95 5.42 -19.96 13.31
CA THR A 95 4.28 -20.89 13.35
C THR A 95 3.91 -21.23 14.80
N PRO A 96 2.67 -20.94 15.28
CA PRO A 96 2.32 -21.13 16.68
C PRO A 96 2.30 -22.59 17.14
N SER A 97 3.27 -22.98 17.96
CA SER A 97 3.42 -24.32 18.57
C SER A 97 2.44 -24.64 19.73
N GLY A 98 1.38 -23.85 19.88
CA GLY A 98 0.36 -23.98 20.93
C GLY A 98 0.55 -22.96 22.06
N THR A 99 -0.35 -21.98 22.18
CA THR A 99 -0.22 -20.86 23.14
C THR A 99 -1.57 -20.34 23.65
N PRO A 100 -1.63 -19.65 24.82
CA PRO A 100 -2.89 -19.29 25.49
C PRO A 100 -3.70 -18.15 24.83
N SER A 101 -3.18 -17.53 23.75
CA SER A 101 -3.90 -16.50 22.99
C SER A 101 -3.66 -16.68 21.49
N PRO A 102 -4.50 -17.49 20.80
CA PRO A 102 -4.37 -17.75 19.38
C PRO A 102 -4.31 -16.46 18.54
N LYS A 103 -5.13 -15.45 18.87
CA LYS A 103 -5.10 -14.16 18.16
C LYS A 103 -3.74 -13.44 18.28
N ALA A 104 -3.14 -13.42 19.47
CA ALA A 104 -1.83 -12.77 19.65
C ALA A 104 -0.72 -13.53 18.89
N ALA A 105 -0.78 -14.86 18.88
CA ALA A 105 0.17 -15.70 18.15
C ALA A 105 0.07 -15.51 16.62
N TRP A 106 -1.14 -15.45 16.06
CA TRP A 106 -1.33 -15.20 14.62
C TRP A 106 -0.95 -13.77 14.18
N ILE A 107 -1.09 -12.78 15.07
CA ILE A 107 -0.54 -11.42 14.85
C ILE A 107 1.00 -11.46 14.83
N ALA A 108 1.62 -12.21 15.75
CA ALA A 108 3.08 -12.38 15.76
C ALA A 108 3.58 -13.09 14.49
N PHE A 109 2.88 -14.15 14.06
CA PHE A 109 3.11 -14.83 12.78
C PHE A 109 3.08 -13.85 11.59
N GLN A 110 2.01 -13.07 11.45
CA GLN A 110 1.89 -12.09 10.35
C GLN A 110 3.05 -11.09 10.38
N ARG A 111 3.43 -10.58 11.56
CA ARG A 111 4.51 -9.59 11.75
C ARG A 111 5.89 -10.13 11.39
N GLU A 112 6.21 -11.40 11.65
CA GLU A 112 7.50 -12.00 11.32
C GLU A 112 7.58 -12.48 9.86
N VAL A 113 6.50 -13.09 9.35
CA VAL A 113 6.48 -13.65 7.99
C VAL A 113 6.41 -12.58 6.91
N GLN A 114 5.66 -11.49 7.15
CA GLN A 114 5.42 -10.49 6.13
C GLN A 114 6.71 -9.87 5.55
N PRO A 115 7.69 -9.36 6.33
CA PRO A 115 8.89 -8.76 5.75
C PRO A 115 9.69 -9.72 4.85
N ALA A 116 9.70 -11.02 5.15
CA ALA A 116 10.36 -12.03 4.32
C ALA A 116 9.56 -12.31 3.03
N TYR A 117 8.23 -12.40 3.14
CA TYR A 117 7.33 -12.52 1.99
C TYR A 117 7.46 -11.33 1.03
N GLU A 118 7.41 -10.10 1.56
CA GLU A 118 7.64 -8.86 0.82
C GLU A 118 8.99 -8.84 0.10
N SER A 119 10.04 -9.36 0.76
CA SER A 119 11.37 -9.46 0.18
C SER A 119 11.46 -10.50 -0.96
N LEU A 120 10.67 -11.58 -0.91
CA LEU A 120 10.54 -12.54 -2.00
C LEU A 120 9.80 -11.92 -3.21
N LEU A 121 8.73 -11.14 -2.98
CA LEU A 121 8.03 -10.45 -4.07
C LEU A 121 8.96 -9.53 -4.86
N LEU A 122 9.93 -8.89 -4.21
CA LEU A 122 10.94 -8.06 -4.88
C LEU A 122 11.85 -8.87 -5.82
N ALA A 123 12.15 -10.14 -5.51
CA ALA A 123 12.93 -11.02 -6.37
C ALA A 123 12.14 -11.52 -7.59
N LEU A 124 10.81 -11.63 -7.49
CA LEU A 124 9.93 -12.04 -8.58
C LEU A 124 9.60 -10.91 -9.58
N ARG A 125 9.83 -9.64 -9.22
CA ARG A 125 9.49 -8.48 -10.05
C ARG A 125 10.23 -8.51 -11.39
N GLY A 126 9.48 -8.40 -12.48
CA GLY A 126 10.02 -8.38 -13.84
C GLY A 126 10.30 -9.76 -14.44
N VAL A 127 10.19 -10.84 -13.66
CA VAL A 127 10.30 -12.22 -14.16
C VAL A 127 8.94 -12.88 -14.32
N VAL A 128 8.02 -12.62 -13.38
CA VAL A 128 6.62 -13.07 -13.42
C VAL A 128 5.68 -11.92 -13.05
N ALA A 129 4.39 -12.05 -13.38
CA ALA A 129 3.36 -11.13 -12.92
C ALA A 129 3.38 -11.08 -11.38
N ALA A 130 3.61 -9.89 -10.83
CA ALA A 130 3.93 -9.73 -9.41
C ALA A 130 2.75 -10.22 -8.53
N PRO A 131 2.98 -11.15 -7.58
CA PRO A 131 1.95 -11.55 -6.65
C PRO A 131 1.47 -10.36 -5.81
N PRO A 132 0.20 -10.35 -5.37
CA PRO A 132 -0.36 -9.23 -4.64
C PRO A 132 0.30 -9.06 -3.26
N SER A 133 0.73 -7.84 -2.92
CA SER A 133 1.25 -7.55 -1.58
C SER A 133 0.16 -7.66 -0.50
N VAL A 134 0.55 -8.08 0.69
CA VAL A 134 -0.26 -7.97 1.91
C VAL A 134 0.02 -6.60 2.55
N ARG A 135 -1.03 -5.89 2.97
CA ARG A 135 -0.92 -4.70 3.82
C ARG A 135 -1.77 -4.93 5.07
N PRO A 136 -1.18 -5.11 6.26
CA PRO A 136 -1.91 -5.46 7.47
C PRO A 136 -2.70 -4.26 7.98
N THR A 137 -3.77 -4.50 8.73
CA THR A 137 -4.53 -3.44 9.37
C THR A 137 -3.69 -2.74 10.44
N ASN A 138 -3.32 -1.48 10.20
CA ASN A 138 -2.58 -0.65 11.15
C ASN A 138 -3.41 0.59 11.53
N HIS A 139 -4.16 0.50 12.63
CA HIS A 139 -5.00 1.59 13.13
C HIS A 139 -4.20 2.83 13.56
N ALA A 140 -2.97 2.67 14.06
CA ALA A 140 -2.10 3.80 14.40
C ALA A 140 -1.67 4.58 13.14
N ARG A 141 -1.40 3.88 12.03
CA ARG A 141 -1.18 4.52 10.72
C ARG A 141 -2.43 5.23 10.21
N SER A 142 -3.61 4.62 10.32
CA SER A 142 -4.87 5.28 9.98
C SER A 142 -5.12 6.54 10.82
N LEU A 143 -4.85 6.49 12.12
CA LEU A 143 -4.98 7.66 13.01
C LEU A 143 -3.96 8.76 12.66
N TRP A 144 -2.71 8.40 12.37
CA TRP A 144 -1.70 9.34 11.89
C TRP A 144 -2.11 9.98 10.55
N HIS A 145 -2.65 9.20 9.62
CA HIS A 145 -3.13 9.67 8.32
C HIS A 145 -4.26 10.69 8.49
N VAL A 146 -5.31 10.35 9.25
CA VAL A 146 -6.40 11.28 9.60
C VAL A 146 -5.86 12.53 10.30
N GLY A 147 -5.04 12.37 11.34
CA GLY A 147 -4.51 13.49 12.13
C GLY A 147 -3.63 14.45 11.33
N SER A 148 -2.75 13.91 10.48
CA SER A 148 -1.92 14.71 9.57
C SER A 148 -2.74 15.45 8.52
N GLY A 149 -3.77 14.81 7.95
CA GLY A 149 -4.70 15.46 7.03
C GLY A 149 -5.54 16.57 7.69
N LEU A 150 -6.00 16.37 8.93
CA LEU A 150 -6.68 17.41 9.71
C LEU A 150 -5.74 18.56 10.09
N ALA A 151 -4.47 18.29 10.37
CA ALA A 151 -3.47 19.33 10.59
C ALA A 151 -3.21 20.15 9.31
N VAL A 152 -3.11 19.51 8.15
CA VAL A 152 -3.00 20.19 6.85
C VAL A 152 -4.26 21.00 6.54
N LEU A 153 -5.45 20.48 6.79
CA LEU A 153 -6.71 21.23 6.68
C LEU A 153 -6.69 22.46 7.58
N GLY A 154 -6.22 22.32 8.83
CA GLY A 154 -5.98 23.44 9.74
C GLY A 154 -5.06 24.50 9.14
N LEU A 155 -3.93 24.11 8.53
CA LEU A 155 -3.03 25.05 7.85
C LEU A 155 -3.69 25.76 6.66
N VAL A 156 -4.46 25.03 5.83
CA VAL A 156 -5.23 25.61 4.69
C VAL A 156 -6.25 26.65 5.18
N GLN A 157 -6.78 26.51 6.40
CA GLN A 157 -7.73 27.46 6.98
C GLN A 157 -7.06 28.62 7.74
N LEU A 158 -5.98 28.37 8.47
CA LEU A 158 -5.34 29.35 9.37
C LEU A 158 -4.31 30.24 8.68
N LEU A 159 -3.66 29.78 7.60
CA LEU A 159 -2.67 30.60 6.91
C LEU A 159 -3.36 31.68 6.06
N PRO A 160 -3.08 32.98 6.29
CA PRO A 160 -3.89 34.09 5.76
C PRO A 160 -3.72 34.31 4.26
N GLU A 161 -2.55 33.96 3.71
CA GLU A 161 -2.20 34.20 2.30
C GLU A 161 -1.78 32.92 1.59
N ARG A 162 -2.03 32.88 0.28
CA ARG A 162 -1.58 31.80 -0.61
C ARG A 162 -0.06 31.61 -0.58
N GLY A 163 0.69 32.70 -0.41
CA GLY A 163 2.15 32.68 -0.32
C GLY A 163 2.66 31.78 0.80
N TRP A 164 2.03 31.81 1.98
CA TRP A 164 2.39 30.92 3.09
C TRP A 164 2.10 29.45 2.80
N LEU A 165 0.97 29.14 2.16
CA LEU A 165 0.66 27.76 1.76
C LEU A 165 1.67 27.23 0.75
N VAL A 166 2.05 28.04 -0.24
CA VAL A 166 3.08 27.69 -1.25
C VAL A 166 4.46 27.54 -0.60
N ALA A 167 4.85 28.45 0.29
CA ALA A 167 6.14 28.39 0.98
C ALA A 167 6.27 27.15 1.88
N VAL A 168 5.26 26.86 2.70
CA VAL A 168 5.26 25.72 3.62
C VAL A 168 5.21 24.40 2.84
N SER A 169 4.26 24.23 1.91
CA SER A 169 4.18 23.01 1.09
C SER A 169 5.41 22.82 0.20
N GLY A 170 5.96 23.92 -0.34
CA GLY A 170 7.20 23.92 -1.12
C GLY A 170 8.41 23.48 -0.31
N ALA A 171 8.57 23.97 0.93
CA ALA A 171 9.64 23.53 1.83
C ALA A 171 9.53 22.04 2.18
N PHE A 172 8.34 21.54 2.51
CA PHE A 172 8.12 20.12 2.78
C PHE A 172 8.34 19.24 1.54
N ALA A 173 7.89 19.68 0.35
CA ALA A 173 8.11 18.96 -0.90
C ALA A 173 9.60 18.92 -1.26
N ALA A 174 10.31 20.05 -1.14
CA ALA A 174 11.76 20.12 -1.37
C ALA A 174 12.54 19.22 -0.40
N ALA A 175 12.19 19.20 0.89
CA ALA A 175 12.79 18.30 1.87
C ALA A 175 12.52 16.82 1.55
N ALA A 176 11.27 16.48 1.20
CA ALA A 176 10.88 15.11 0.84
C ALA A 176 11.60 14.61 -0.42
N TRP A 177 11.69 15.43 -1.47
CA TRP A 177 12.44 15.11 -2.68
C TRP A 177 13.95 15.05 -2.46
N SER A 178 14.51 15.93 -1.61
CA SER A 178 15.94 15.88 -1.23
C SER A 178 16.28 14.56 -0.53
N MET A 179 15.44 14.10 0.41
CA MET A 179 15.60 12.80 1.05
C MET A 179 15.44 11.63 0.06
N GLU A 180 14.47 11.72 -0.85
CA GLU A 180 14.20 10.73 -1.90
C GLU A 180 15.37 10.60 -2.89
N ILE A 181 16.05 11.70 -3.22
CA ILE A 181 17.25 11.70 -4.06
C ILE A 181 18.46 11.16 -3.27
N ALA A 182 18.70 11.68 -2.06
CA ALA A 182 19.87 11.30 -1.25
C ALA A 182 19.93 9.80 -0.95
N ARG A 183 18.79 9.17 -0.68
CA ARG A 183 18.69 7.72 -0.43
C ARG A 183 18.79 6.85 -1.70
N ARG A 184 18.69 7.43 -2.89
CA ARG A 184 18.96 6.78 -4.19
C ARG A 184 20.44 6.90 -4.60
N VAL A 185 21.09 7.99 -4.21
CA VAL A 185 22.52 8.25 -4.48
C VAL A 185 23.44 7.47 -3.53
N SER A 186 23.02 7.20 -2.28
CA SER A 186 23.85 6.47 -1.32
C SER A 186 23.08 5.44 -0.49
N GLU A 187 23.52 4.18 -0.57
CA GLU A 187 23.01 3.08 0.27
C GLU A 187 23.24 3.35 1.77
N ARG A 188 24.39 3.93 2.13
CA ARG A 188 24.69 4.31 3.53
C ARG A 188 23.73 5.36 4.07
N VAL A 189 23.29 6.30 3.23
CA VAL A 189 22.27 7.30 3.60
C VAL A 189 20.89 6.64 3.67
N ASN A 190 20.56 5.76 2.73
CA ASN A 190 19.33 4.96 2.74
C ASN A 190 19.19 4.16 4.04
N ASP A 191 20.20 3.40 4.44
CA ASP A 191 20.17 2.59 5.66
C ASP A 191 20.09 3.44 6.94
N ARG A 192 20.68 4.65 6.96
CA ARG A 192 20.53 5.60 8.07
C ARG A 192 19.11 6.18 8.15
N LEU A 193 18.56 6.63 7.02
CA LEU A 193 17.20 7.17 6.95
C LEU A 193 16.14 6.11 7.29
N MET A 194 16.26 4.89 6.74
CA MET A 194 15.35 3.78 7.04
C MET A 194 15.42 3.38 8.54
N ARG A 195 16.58 3.53 9.20
CA ARG A 195 16.72 3.28 10.65
C ARG A 195 16.11 4.40 11.51
N LEU A 196 16.23 5.66 11.08
CA LEU A 196 15.63 6.82 11.73
C LEU A 196 14.09 6.75 11.62
N PHE A 197 13.58 6.54 10.41
CA PHE A 197 12.14 6.46 10.13
C PHE A 197 11.54 5.06 10.30
N ARG A 198 12.17 4.14 11.06
CA ARG A 198 11.72 2.72 11.16
C ARG A 198 10.27 2.55 11.64
N LEU A 199 9.71 3.55 12.31
CA LEU A 199 8.33 3.57 12.81
C LEU A 199 7.30 3.91 11.70
N VAL A 200 7.76 4.39 10.54
CA VAL A 200 6.93 4.93 9.45
C VAL A 200 7.26 4.28 8.10
N ALA A 201 8.56 4.12 7.80
CA ALA A 201 9.05 3.66 6.51
C ALA A 201 9.06 2.13 6.38
N HIS A 202 8.54 1.61 5.26
CA HIS A 202 8.47 0.17 4.98
C HIS A 202 9.70 -0.35 4.22
N PRO A 203 10.10 -1.64 4.39
CA PRO A 203 11.20 -2.25 3.62
C PRO A 203 11.06 -2.10 2.10
N HIS A 204 9.81 -2.08 1.60
CA HIS A 204 9.45 -1.85 0.20
C HIS A 204 9.72 -0.44 -0.34
N GLU A 205 9.76 0.59 0.53
CA GLU A 205 10.01 1.98 0.13
C GLU A 205 11.48 2.20 -0.26
N ARG A 206 12.37 1.23 0.04
CA ARG A 206 13.79 1.24 -0.34
C ARG A 206 14.01 1.54 -1.84
N TYR A 207 13.07 1.17 -2.72
CA TYR A 207 13.17 1.38 -4.18
C TYR A 207 12.01 2.14 -4.85
N ARG A 208 10.90 2.43 -4.14
CA ARG A 208 9.78 3.26 -4.65
C ARG A 208 9.79 4.63 -4.01
N VAL A 209 9.36 5.67 -4.73
CA VAL A 209 9.15 7.01 -4.15
C VAL A 209 8.14 6.89 -3.00
N ASN A 210 8.48 7.49 -1.85
CA ASN A 210 7.65 7.40 -0.66
C ASN A 210 6.27 8.07 -0.89
N SER A 211 5.19 7.46 -0.40
CA SER A 211 3.84 8.03 -0.47
C SER A 211 3.76 9.42 0.18
N SER A 212 4.57 9.70 1.21
CA SER A 212 4.68 11.04 1.80
C SER A 212 5.26 12.07 0.82
N THR A 213 6.24 11.70 -0.02
CA THR A 213 6.80 12.59 -1.06
C THR A 213 5.76 12.90 -2.12
N TRP A 214 4.96 11.90 -2.51
CA TRP A 214 3.81 12.07 -3.39
C TRP A 214 2.74 13.00 -2.78
N TYR A 215 2.41 12.83 -1.50
CA TYR A 215 1.47 13.71 -0.81
C TYR A 215 1.93 15.17 -0.77
N MET A 216 3.18 15.43 -0.37
CA MET A 216 3.73 16.80 -0.33
C MET A 216 3.76 17.44 -1.72
N THR A 217 4.00 16.65 -2.77
CA THR A 217 3.93 17.13 -4.16
C THR A 217 2.50 17.52 -4.54
N ALA A 218 1.48 16.74 -4.16
CA ALA A 218 0.09 17.12 -4.37
C ALA A 218 -0.32 18.36 -3.56
N LEU A 219 0.10 18.47 -2.29
CA LEU A 219 -0.17 19.66 -1.47
C LEU A 219 0.44 20.93 -2.09
N LEU A 220 1.63 20.85 -2.67
CA LEU A 220 2.24 21.97 -3.40
C LEU A 220 1.44 22.35 -4.65
N LEU A 221 1.00 21.39 -5.47
CA LEU A 221 0.13 21.67 -6.62
C LEU A 221 -1.21 22.28 -6.19
N LEU A 222 -1.80 21.77 -5.11
CA LEU A 222 -3.03 22.29 -4.50
C LEU A 222 -2.83 23.74 -4.03
N ALA A 223 -1.72 24.05 -3.35
CA ALA A 223 -1.38 25.41 -2.94
C ALA A 223 -1.17 26.35 -4.15
N LEU A 224 -0.47 25.90 -5.19
CA LEU A 224 -0.16 26.67 -6.40
C LEU A 224 -1.38 26.95 -7.29
N PHE A 225 -2.31 25.99 -7.41
CA PHE A 225 -3.40 26.08 -8.39
C PHE A 225 -4.81 26.05 -7.78
N GLY A 226 -5.07 25.22 -6.77
CA GLY A 226 -6.41 25.06 -6.18
C GLY A 226 -6.93 26.28 -5.40
N THR A 227 -8.26 26.45 -5.38
CA THR A 227 -8.96 27.37 -4.46
C THR A 227 -8.96 26.81 -3.04
N ARG A 228 -9.08 27.65 -1.99
CA ARG A 228 -9.14 27.18 -0.59
C ARG A 228 -10.18 26.07 -0.39
N LEU A 229 -11.39 26.24 -0.96
CA LEU A 229 -12.43 25.21 -0.93
C LEU A 229 -11.96 23.88 -1.54
N SER A 230 -11.43 23.92 -2.77
CA SER A 230 -10.94 22.71 -3.45
C SER A 230 -9.81 22.01 -2.69
N GLN A 231 -8.89 22.78 -2.09
CA GLN A 231 -7.79 22.25 -1.26
C GLN A 231 -8.35 21.56 -0.01
N SER A 232 -9.27 22.22 0.70
CA SER A 232 -9.88 21.69 1.93
C SER A 232 -10.70 20.42 1.69
N LEU A 233 -11.46 20.35 0.59
CA LEU A 233 -12.19 19.13 0.23
C LEU A 233 -11.23 18.00 -0.20
N ALA A 234 -10.23 18.29 -1.02
CA ALA A 234 -9.24 17.30 -1.44
C ALA A 234 -8.43 16.69 -0.28
N VAL A 235 -8.03 17.54 0.67
CA VAL A 235 -7.31 17.10 1.89
C VAL A 235 -8.22 16.26 2.79
N VAL A 236 -9.45 16.70 3.07
CA VAL A 236 -10.33 15.95 3.98
C VAL A 236 -10.80 14.63 3.37
N VAL A 237 -11.05 14.58 2.06
CA VAL A 237 -11.39 13.33 1.35
C VAL A 237 -10.26 12.32 1.48
N LEU A 238 -9.01 12.66 1.14
CA LEU A 238 -7.90 11.71 1.33
C LEU A 238 -7.71 11.32 2.80
N ALA A 239 -7.83 12.28 3.73
CA ALA A 239 -7.60 12.06 5.15
C ALA A 239 -8.59 11.07 5.78
N VAL A 240 -9.86 11.12 5.38
CA VAL A 240 -10.95 10.35 6.01
C VAL A 240 -11.37 9.15 5.15
N ALA A 241 -11.48 9.33 3.83
CA ALA A 241 -12.05 8.31 2.95
C ALA A 241 -11.11 7.14 2.65
N ASP A 242 -9.80 7.36 2.49
CA ASP A 242 -8.85 6.26 2.28
C ASP A 242 -8.76 5.32 3.51
N PRO A 243 -8.61 5.84 4.76
CA PRO A 243 -8.69 4.98 5.94
C PRO A 243 -10.05 4.27 6.10
N ALA A 244 -11.16 4.91 5.76
CA ALA A 244 -12.49 4.30 5.81
C ALA A 244 -12.66 3.17 4.79
N ALA A 245 -12.28 3.41 3.53
CA ALA A 245 -12.27 2.41 2.46
C ALA A 245 -11.37 1.21 2.81
N ALA A 246 -10.19 1.48 3.35
CA ALA A 246 -9.25 0.47 3.79
C ALA A 246 -9.79 -0.36 4.97
N LEU A 247 -10.51 0.25 5.92
CA LEU A 247 -11.12 -0.45 7.06
C LEU A 247 -12.32 -1.31 6.62
N ILE A 248 -13.26 -0.73 5.89
CA ILE A 248 -14.48 -1.41 5.44
C ILE A 248 -14.16 -2.46 4.38
N GLY A 249 -13.31 -2.15 3.40
CA GLY A 249 -12.89 -3.09 2.35
C GLY A 249 -12.08 -4.28 2.86
N ARG A 250 -11.33 -4.15 3.98
CA ARG A 250 -10.70 -5.30 4.64
C ARG A 250 -11.71 -6.15 5.43
N ARG A 251 -12.59 -5.52 6.22
CA ARG A 251 -13.48 -6.24 7.15
C ARG A 251 -14.75 -6.80 6.53
N PHE A 252 -15.29 -6.11 5.53
CA PHE A 252 -16.59 -6.42 4.90
C PHE A 252 -16.48 -6.61 3.38
N GLY A 253 -15.29 -6.45 2.79
CA GLY A 253 -15.09 -6.52 1.35
C GLY A 253 -15.25 -7.93 0.78
N ARG A 254 -16.45 -8.24 0.28
CA ARG A 254 -16.81 -9.51 -0.36
C ARG A 254 -16.70 -9.42 -1.88
N THR A 255 -17.20 -8.32 -2.44
CA THR A 255 -17.33 -8.10 -3.88
C THR A 255 -16.03 -7.50 -4.43
N ARG A 256 -15.17 -8.35 -5.01
CA ARG A 256 -13.86 -7.92 -5.52
C ARG A 256 -13.98 -7.07 -6.79
N LEU A 257 -13.24 -5.98 -6.80
CA LEU A 257 -13.06 -5.10 -7.96
C LEU A 257 -11.60 -5.17 -8.44
N ARG A 258 -11.13 -4.11 -9.09
CA ARG A 258 -9.78 -3.98 -9.65
C ARG A 258 -8.70 -3.94 -8.56
N ASP A 259 -7.51 -4.47 -8.87
CA ASP A 259 -6.26 -4.28 -8.11
C ASP A 259 -6.35 -4.55 -6.58
N GLY A 260 -7.26 -5.46 -6.19
CA GLY A 260 -7.49 -5.86 -4.79
C GLY A 260 -8.50 -5.00 -4.01
N ARG A 261 -9.06 -3.95 -4.62
CA ARG A 261 -10.17 -3.16 -4.05
C ARG A 261 -11.46 -4.00 -3.97
N SER A 262 -12.45 -3.51 -3.23
CA SER A 262 -13.78 -4.12 -3.15
C SER A 262 -14.87 -3.06 -3.27
N LEU A 263 -16.06 -3.46 -3.72
CA LEU A 263 -17.20 -2.54 -3.88
C LEU A 263 -17.57 -1.87 -2.55
N GLU A 264 -17.53 -2.64 -1.46
CA GLU A 264 -17.81 -2.16 -0.11
C GLU A 264 -16.76 -1.14 0.37
N GLY A 265 -15.49 -1.34 -0.02
CA GLY A 265 -14.42 -0.37 0.21
C GLY A 265 -14.61 0.93 -0.57
N THR A 266 -14.88 0.85 -1.88
CA THR A 266 -15.08 2.03 -2.74
C THR A 266 -16.38 2.79 -2.40
N LEU A 267 -17.45 2.10 -1.99
CA LEU A 267 -18.68 2.73 -1.46
C LEU A 267 -18.42 3.41 -0.11
N ALA A 268 -17.62 2.80 0.78
CA ALA A 268 -17.19 3.45 2.01
C ALA A 268 -16.30 4.68 1.74
N PHE A 269 -15.43 4.63 0.71
CA PHE A 269 -14.68 5.79 0.25
C PHE A 269 -15.64 6.93 -0.14
N PHE A 270 -16.58 6.65 -1.06
CA PHE A 270 -17.54 7.64 -1.55
C PHE A 270 -18.32 8.29 -0.39
N ALA A 271 -18.91 7.47 0.49
CA ALA A 271 -19.71 7.95 1.61
C ALA A 271 -18.88 8.78 2.61
N ALA A 272 -17.70 8.29 3.01
CA ALA A 272 -16.82 9.00 3.94
C ALA A 272 -16.28 10.31 3.33
N GLY A 273 -15.92 10.31 2.05
CA GLY A 273 -15.47 11.49 1.32
C GLY A 273 -16.56 12.54 1.18
N ALA A 274 -17.79 12.14 0.84
CA ALA A 274 -18.92 13.05 0.74
C ALA A 274 -19.32 13.62 2.12
N LEU A 275 -19.45 12.78 3.15
CA LEU A 275 -19.83 13.24 4.49
C LEU A 275 -18.78 14.15 5.12
N SER A 276 -17.50 13.84 4.98
CA SER A 276 -16.42 14.71 5.48
C SER A 276 -16.33 16.03 4.70
N SER A 277 -16.53 16.00 3.38
CA SER A 277 -16.62 17.22 2.57
C SER A 277 -17.79 18.10 2.98
N LEU A 278 -18.97 17.51 3.19
CA LEU A 278 -20.16 18.21 3.67
C LEU A 278 -19.93 18.87 5.03
N ALA A 279 -19.30 18.15 5.97
CA ALA A 279 -18.95 18.67 7.29
C ALA A 279 -17.97 19.86 7.21
N VAL A 280 -16.93 19.77 6.36
CA VAL A 280 -16.02 20.90 6.10
C VAL A 280 -16.78 22.08 5.52
N MET A 281 -17.62 21.89 4.50
CA MET A 281 -18.41 22.98 3.92
C MET A 281 -19.31 23.67 4.96
N TRP A 282 -19.92 22.93 5.89
CA TRP A 282 -20.68 23.51 7.01
C TRP A 282 -19.83 24.40 7.92
N ALA A 283 -18.57 24.05 8.17
CA ALA A 283 -17.64 24.89 8.93
C ALA A 283 -17.12 26.11 8.14
N LEU A 284 -17.09 26.07 6.80
CA LEU A 284 -16.54 27.14 5.94
C LEU A 284 -17.48 28.35 5.72
N GLY A 285 -18.70 28.34 6.29
CA GLY A 285 -19.62 29.48 6.22
C GLY A 285 -20.81 29.27 5.26
N PRO A 286 -21.40 30.34 4.71
CA PRO A 286 -22.66 30.28 3.98
C PRO A 286 -22.49 29.71 2.56
N ALA A 287 -23.23 28.64 2.29
CA ALA A 287 -23.49 28.08 0.97
C ALA A 287 -24.90 27.47 0.98
N SER A 288 -25.56 27.42 -0.19
CA SER A 288 -26.86 26.77 -0.33
C SER A 288 -26.76 25.27 -0.05
N LEU A 289 -27.86 24.65 0.42
CA LEU A 289 -27.87 23.21 0.66
C LEU A 289 -27.59 22.40 -0.62
N SER A 290 -28.10 22.85 -1.77
CA SER A 290 -27.85 22.23 -3.07
C SER A 290 -26.36 22.26 -3.46
N SER A 291 -25.69 23.40 -3.35
CA SER A 291 -24.25 23.50 -3.64
C SER A 291 -23.40 22.68 -2.66
N ARG A 292 -23.78 22.61 -1.38
CA ARG A 292 -23.12 21.74 -0.39
C ARG A 292 -23.21 20.27 -0.77
N LEU A 293 -24.43 19.79 -1.09
CA LEU A 293 -24.67 18.39 -1.46
C LEU A 293 -23.98 18.04 -2.79
N LEU A 294 -24.05 18.93 -3.80
CA LEU A 294 -23.39 18.74 -5.09
C LEU A 294 -21.88 18.61 -4.94
N LEU A 295 -21.21 19.59 -4.32
CA LEU A 295 -19.75 19.58 -4.20
C LEU A 295 -19.24 18.46 -3.29
N ALA A 296 -19.99 18.10 -2.25
CA ALA A 296 -19.70 16.92 -1.43
C ALA A 296 -19.79 15.61 -2.24
N ALA A 297 -20.85 15.44 -3.04
CA ALA A 297 -21.02 14.27 -3.90
C ALA A 297 -19.93 14.19 -4.99
N VAL A 298 -19.60 15.32 -5.62
CA VAL A 298 -18.50 15.42 -6.61
C VAL A 298 -17.16 15.06 -5.97
N ALA A 299 -16.85 15.59 -4.78
CA ALA A 299 -15.60 15.29 -4.08
C ALA A 299 -15.49 13.81 -3.69
N GLY A 300 -16.56 13.23 -3.13
CA GLY A 300 -16.61 11.80 -2.81
C GLY A 300 -16.49 10.91 -4.05
N LEU A 301 -17.17 11.25 -5.14
CA LEU A 301 -17.18 10.48 -6.39
C LEU A 301 -15.82 10.55 -7.11
N ALA A 302 -15.24 11.75 -7.24
CA ALA A 302 -13.94 11.95 -7.85
C ALA A 302 -12.84 11.18 -7.08
N GLY A 303 -12.89 11.21 -5.75
CA GLY A 303 -11.97 10.45 -4.92
C GLY A 303 -12.14 8.93 -5.06
N ALA A 304 -13.37 8.42 -4.98
CA ALA A 304 -13.66 6.99 -5.09
C ALA A 304 -13.35 6.42 -6.49
N ALA A 305 -13.65 7.16 -7.55
CA ALA A 305 -13.27 6.78 -8.92
C ALA A 305 -11.74 6.77 -9.08
N THR A 306 -11.04 7.75 -8.51
CA THR A 306 -9.58 7.80 -8.56
C THR A 306 -8.95 6.65 -7.78
N GLU A 307 -9.47 6.30 -6.60
CA GLU A 307 -9.03 5.14 -5.79
C GLU A 307 -9.18 3.81 -6.52
N LEU A 308 -10.25 3.66 -7.31
CA LEU A 308 -10.55 2.44 -8.05
C LEU A 308 -9.73 2.28 -9.35
N PHE A 309 -9.39 3.38 -10.02
CA PHE A 309 -8.72 3.34 -11.34
C PHE A 309 -7.23 3.74 -11.32
N SER A 310 -6.75 4.42 -10.26
CA SER A 310 -5.33 4.75 -10.08
C SER A 310 -4.51 3.49 -9.76
N SER A 311 -3.76 3.02 -10.75
CA SER A 311 -2.92 1.81 -10.63
C SER A 311 -1.43 2.07 -10.86
N ARG A 312 -1.06 3.22 -11.44
CA ARG A 312 0.33 3.55 -11.83
C ARG A 312 1.01 4.56 -10.89
N MET A 313 0.25 5.47 -10.30
CA MET A 313 0.74 6.56 -9.45
C MET A 313 0.13 6.44 -8.05
N ASP A 314 0.80 7.02 -7.05
CA ASP A 314 0.39 6.86 -5.65
C ASP A 314 -0.93 7.60 -5.36
N ASP A 315 -1.84 6.94 -4.64
CA ASP A 315 -3.15 7.46 -4.26
C ASP A 315 -3.05 8.79 -3.49
N ASN A 316 -1.98 8.96 -2.71
CA ASN A 316 -1.71 10.19 -1.95
C ASN A 316 -1.40 11.39 -2.86
N PHE A 317 -1.07 11.15 -4.13
CA PHE A 317 -0.96 12.20 -5.15
C PHE A 317 -2.23 12.31 -5.99
N THR A 318 -2.73 11.19 -6.52
CA THR A 318 -3.81 11.21 -7.51
C THR A 318 -5.14 11.65 -6.91
N ILE A 319 -5.49 11.19 -5.70
CA ILE A 319 -6.78 11.50 -5.07
C ILE A 319 -6.91 13.00 -4.78
N PRO A 320 -5.97 13.69 -4.08
CA PRO A 320 -6.14 15.12 -3.81
C PRO A 320 -6.20 15.97 -5.08
N VAL A 321 -5.37 15.65 -6.10
CA VAL A 321 -5.35 16.39 -7.37
C VAL A 321 -6.67 16.21 -8.13
N ALA A 322 -7.18 14.99 -8.23
CA ALA A 322 -8.44 14.71 -8.91
C ALA A 322 -9.65 15.33 -8.20
N VAL A 323 -9.72 15.24 -6.86
CA VAL A 323 -10.78 15.87 -6.06
C VAL A 323 -10.73 17.39 -6.18
N ALA A 324 -9.55 18.01 -6.05
CA ALA A 324 -9.41 19.45 -6.18
C ALA A 324 -9.83 19.96 -7.57
N ALA A 325 -9.44 19.25 -8.63
CA ALA A 325 -9.83 19.57 -10.00
C ALA A 325 -11.35 19.44 -10.21
N ALA A 326 -11.95 18.31 -9.81
CA ALA A 326 -13.39 18.08 -9.96
C ALA A 326 -14.24 19.09 -9.18
N VAL A 327 -13.87 19.40 -7.94
CA VAL A 327 -14.54 20.43 -7.11
C VAL A 327 -14.37 21.83 -7.71
N THR A 328 -13.20 22.15 -8.28
CA THR A 328 -12.98 23.46 -8.92
C THR A 328 -13.85 23.63 -10.17
N VAL A 329 -13.97 22.59 -11.01
CA VAL A 329 -14.84 22.61 -12.19
C VAL A 329 -16.31 22.68 -11.79
N ALA A 330 -16.76 21.84 -10.84
CA ALA A 330 -18.14 21.81 -10.39
C ALA A 330 -18.58 23.03 -9.57
N GLY A 331 -17.64 23.79 -9.01
CA GLY A 331 -17.90 25.04 -8.28
C GLY A 331 -17.79 26.31 -9.14
N ALA A 332 -17.49 26.16 -10.44
CA ALA A 332 -17.38 27.26 -11.40
C ALA A 332 -18.61 27.39 -12.34
N GLY A 333 -19.56 26.45 -12.25
CA GLY A 333 -20.86 26.47 -12.94
C GLY A 333 -22.02 26.54 -11.96
#